data_AF-A0A833S3A2-F1
#
_entry.id   AF-A0A833S3A2-F1
#
_cell.length_a   1.000
_cell.length_b   1.000
_cell.length_c   1.000
_cell.angle_alpha   90.00
_cell.angle_beta   90.00
_cell.angle_gamma   90.00
#
_symmetry.space_group_name_H-M   'P 1'
#
loop_
_entity.id
_entity.type
_entity.pdbx_description
1 polymer ?
#
loop_
_entity_poly.entity_id
_entity_poly.type
_entity_poly.pdbx_seq_one_letter_code
_entity_poly.pdbx_strand_id
1 'polypeptide(L)'
;YWGYLFTLSKLVEFGDTFFIVLRKQPLIFLHWYHHIVTCLYGWLCYVEEAEHVKWFGLMNAIIHSCMYTYYTFKATGYRLPKWLAMMITSLQLSQMFVGTFLAMIIYYYIYIAKIKCHISSLNMTITTIMYVSYAILFSRFFIQAYLSDKSVKNIEKKTDVNSKLKAT
;
A
#
# COMPACT_ATOMS: atom_id res chain seq x y z
N TYR A 1 -22.42 -12.63 2.72
CA TYR A 1 -21.46 -13.70 2.35
C TYR A 1 -20.11 -13.15 1.85
N TRP A 2 -20.08 -12.39 0.75
CA TRP A 2 -18.82 -11.89 0.15
C TRP A 2 -18.03 -10.89 1.01
N GLY A 3 -18.71 -10.00 1.76
CA GLY A 3 -18.04 -9.09 2.69
C GLY A 3 -17.26 -9.81 3.79
N TYR A 4 -17.82 -10.90 4.33
CA TYR A 4 -17.16 -11.74 5.34
C TYR A 4 -15.87 -12.37 4.80
N LEU A 5 -15.89 -12.91 3.56
CA LEU A 5 -14.69 -13.46 2.93
C LEU A 5 -13.60 -12.40 2.71
N PHE A 6 -14.00 -11.18 2.37
CA PHE A 6 -13.06 -10.06 2.22
C PHE A 6 -12.43 -9.67 3.58
N THR A 7 -13.24 -9.53 4.63
CA THR A 7 -12.75 -9.26 5.99
C THR A 7 -11.82 -10.37 6.49
N LEU A 8 -12.16 -11.63 6.20
CA LEU A 8 -11.36 -12.78 6.59
C LEU A 8 -10.02 -12.82 5.84
N SER A 9 -9.99 -12.47 4.56
CA SER A 9 -8.74 -12.29 3.80
C SER A 9 -7.85 -11.21 4.41
N LYS A 10 -8.42 -10.08 4.85
CA LYS A 10 -7.66 -9.00 5.50
C LYS A 10 -7.13 -9.39 6.88
N LEU A 11 -7.88 -10.23 7.60
CA LEU A 11 -7.48 -10.76 8.90
C LEU A 11 -6.31 -11.75 8.76
N VAL A 12 -6.32 -12.60 7.73
CA VAL A 12 -5.19 -13.49 7.40
C VAL A 12 -3.95 -12.67 7.02
N GLU A 13 -4.09 -11.65 6.17
CA GLU A 13 -2.99 -10.74 5.82
C GLU A 13 -2.43 -9.99 7.04
N PHE A 14 -3.28 -9.62 8.01
CA PHE A 14 -2.82 -9.03 9.27
C PHE A 14 -2.05 -10.05 10.15
N GLY A 15 -2.42 -11.33 10.08
CA GLY A 15 -1.71 -12.43 10.71
C GLY A 15 -0.25 -12.55 10.25
N ASP A 16 0.04 -12.30 8.97
CA ASP A 16 1.42 -12.27 8.45
C ASP A 16 2.25 -11.19 9.13
N THR A 17 1.65 -10.02 9.39
CA THR A 17 2.30 -8.94 10.14
C THR A 17 2.63 -9.39 11.58
N PHE A 18 1.72 -10.11 12.23
CA PHE A 18 1.92 -10.66 13.57
C PHE A 18 3.09 -11.67 13.60
N PHE A 19 3.21 -12.54 12.59
CA PHE A 19 4.35 -13.45 12.44
C PHE A 19 5.69 -12.73 12.20
N ILE A 20 5.69 -11.58 11.51
CA ILE A 20 6.88 -10.76 11.29
C ILE A 20 7.31 -10.04 12.57
N VAL A 21 6.36 -9.52 13.35
CA VAL A 21 6.61 -8.96 14.70
C VAL A 21 7.25 -10.02 15.60
N LEU A 22 6.69 -11.24 15.60
CA LEU A 22 7.22 -12.38 16.35
C LEU A 22 8.65 -12.75 15.94
N ARG A 23 9.02 -12.59 14.67
CA ARG A 23 10.39 -12.77 14.17
C ARG A 23 11.34 -11.58 14.42
N LYS A 24 10.90 -10.56 15.18
CA LYS A 24 11.68 -9.34 15.49
C LYS A 24 12.24 -8.61 14.27
N GLN A 25 11.58 -8.69 13.12
CA GLN A 25 12.02 -7.93 11.95
C GLN A 25 11.51 -6.47 12.02
N PRO A 26 12.29 -5.49 11.56
CA PRO A 26 11.87 -4.09 11.58
C PRO A 26 10.71 -3.89 10.60
N LEU A 27 9.53 -3.61 11.15
CA LEU A 27 8.34 -3.29 10.37
C LEU A 27 8.38 -1.85 9.90
N ILE A 28 8.15 -1.65 8.61
CA ILE A 28 8.02 -0.31 8.03
C ILE A 28 6.69 0.27 8.48
N PHE A 29 6.67 1.55 8.88
CA PHE A 29 5.47 2.22 9.37
C PHE A 29 4.27 2.07 8.42
N LEU A 30 4.52 2.18 7.12
CA LEU A 30 3.54 2.03 6.05
C LEU A 30 2.77 0.69 6.13
N HIS A 31 3.47 -0.39 6.47
CA HIS A 31 2.92 -1.74 6.41
C HIS A 31 1.89 -1.96 7.54
N TRP A 32 2.27 -1.76 8.80
CA TRP A 32 1.34 -1.98 9.91
C TRP A 32 0.18 -0.97 9.94
N TYR A 33 0.42 0.30 9.58
CA TYR A 33 -0.63 1.31 9.42
C TYR A 33 -1.67 0.89 8.36
N HIS A 34 -1.19 0.46 7.19
CA HIS A 34 -2.06 -0.01 6.12
C HIS A 34 -2.85 -1.26 6.54
N HIS A 35 -2.21 -2.25 7.17
CA HIS A 35 -2.90 -3.47 7.57
C HIS A 35 -3.97 -3.25 8.65
N ILE A 36 -3.73 -2.38 9.64
CA ILE A 36 -4.76 -2.05 10.66
C ILE A 36 -5.94 -1.33 10.01
N VAL A 37 -5.67 -0.28 9.23
CA VAL A 37 -6.71 0.58 8.67
C VAL A 37 -7.53 -0.16 7.61
N THR A 38 -6.91 -1.00 6.76
CA THR A 38 -7.65 -1.84 5.80
C THR A 38 -8.47 -2.94 6.48
N CYS A 39 -8.03 -3.48 7.62
CA CYS A 39 -8.81 -4.44 8.40
C CYS A 39 -10.05 -3.79 9.01
N LEU A 40 -9.90 -2.60 9.63
CA LEU A 40 -11.01 -1.81 10.16
C LEU A 40 -11.99 -1.40 9.05
N TYR A 41 -11.46 -0.97 7.90
CA TYR A 41 -12.29 -0.63 6.74
C TYR A 41 -13.04 -1.85 6.19
N GLY A 42 -12.40 -3.02 6.14
CA GLY A 42 -13.05 -4.27 5.77
C GLY A 42 -14.18 -4.67 6.71
N TRP A 43 -14.06 -4.35 8.01
CA TRP A 43 -15.15 -4.53 8.97
C TRP A 43 -16.31 -3.56 8.72
N LEU A 44 -16.03 -2.28 8.45
CA LEU A 44 -17.06 -1.28 8.10
C LEU A 44 -17.80 -1.64 6.80
N CYS A 45 -17.09 -2.15 5.79
CA CYS A 45 -17.70 -2.59 4.53
C CYS A 45 -18.58 -3.83 4.70
N TYR A 46 -18.27 -4.70 5.66
CA TYR A 46 -19.12 -5.85 6.00
C TYR A 46 -20.46 -5.38 6.60
N VAL A 47 -20.42 -4.36 7.47
CA VAL A 47 -21.64 -3.80 8.10
C VAL A 47 -22.53 -3.08 7.08
N GLU A 48 -21.95 -2.41 6.09
CA GLU A 48 -22.71 -1.64 5.08
C GLU A 48 -23.02 -2.39 3.78
N GLU A 49 -22.69 -3.68 3.67
CA GLU A 49 -22.89 -4.50 2.47
C GLU A 49 -22.40 -3.84 1.16
N ALA A 50 -21.32 -3.08 1.24
CA ALA A 50 -20.83 -2.24 0.15
C ALA A 50 -20.36 -3.07 -1.08
N GLU A 51 -21.14 -3.08 -2.15
CA GLU A 51 -20.88 -3.95 -3.31
C GLU A 51 -19.65 -3.55 -4.14
N HIS A 52 -19.37 -2.24 -4.21
CA HIS A 52 -18.25 -1.67 -4.96
C HIS A 52 -16.89 -2.09 -4.39
N VAL A 53 -16.84 -2.46 -3.10
CA VAL A 53 -15.63 -2.92 -2.41
C VAL A 53 -15.21 -4.32 -2.89
N LYS A 54 -16.16 -5.12 -3.42
CA LYS A 54 -15.90 -6.48 -3.92
C LYS A 54 -14.90 -6.47 -5.09
N TRP A 55 -15.15 -5.64 -6.10
CA TRP A 55 -14.31 -5.55 -7.30
C TRP A 55 -12.93 -4.97 -7.00
N PHE A 56 -12.88 -3.91 -6.19
CA PHE A 56 -11.62 -3.31 -5.79
C PHE A 56 -10.79 -4.26 -4.91
N GLY A 57 -11.44 -4.95 -3.98
CA GLY A 57 -10.83 -5.95 -3.12
C GLY A 57 -10.23 -7.12 -3.89
N LEU A 58 -10.91 -7.61 -4.92
CA LEU A 58 -10.42 -8.69 -5.79
C LEU A 58 -9.17 -8.26 -6.57
N MET A 59 -9.18 -7.07 -7.17
CA MET A 59 -8.01 -6.53 -7.88
C MET A 59 -6.80 -6.39 -6.94
N ASN A 60 -7.02 -5.88 -5.73
CA ASN A 60 -5.97 -5.79 -4.71
C ASN A 60 -5.45 -7.18 -4.32
N ALA A 61 -6.34 -8.16 -4.11
CA ALA A 61 -5.96 -9.52 -3.73
C ALA A 61 -5.09 -10.20 -4.80
N ILE A 62 -5.35 -9.95 -6.08
CA ILE A 62 -4.52 -10.46 -7.19
C ILE A 62 -3.10 -9.87 -7.12
N ILE A 63 -2.99 -8.54 -6.99
CA ILE A 63 -1.69 -7.86 -6.91
C ILE A 63 -0.92 -8.31 -5.65
N HIS A 64 -1.60 -8.44 -4.51
CA HIS A 64 -1.02 -8.98 -3.28
C HIS A 64 -0.58 -10.44 -3.44
N SER A 65 -1.37 -11.29 -4.09
CA SER A 65 -0.99 -12.68 -4.36
C SER A 65 0.29 -12.76 -5.19
N CYS A 66 0.44 -11.90 -6.20
CA CYS A 66 1.68 -11.78 -6.97
C CYS A 66 2.87 -11.33 -6.10
N MET A 67 2.66 -10.37 -5.19
CA MET A 67 3.70 -9.91 -4.26
C MET A 67 4.13 -11.01 -3.29
N TYR A 68 3.21 -11.73 -2.67
CA TYR A 68 3.54 -12.83 -1.77
C TYR A 68 4.25 -13.97 -2.49
N THR A 69 3.82 -14.29 -3.71
CA THR A 69 4.50 -15.27 -4.55
C THR A 69 5.97 -14.88 -4.76
N TYR A 70 6.24 -13.61 -5.06
CA TYR A 70 7.61 -13.10 -5.17
C TYR A 70 8.42 -13.26 -3.86
N TYR A 71 7.83 -12.94 -2.71
CA TYR A 71 8.49 -13.13 -1.41
C TYR A 71 8.78 -14.60 -1.08
N THR A 72 7.87 -15.51 -1.44
CA THR A 72 8.07 -16.96 -1.27
C THR A 72 9.25 -17.45 -2.10
N PHE A 73 9.34 -17.07 -3.37
CA PHE A 73 10.49 -17.42 -4.21
C PHE A 73 11.80 -16.83 -3.67
N LYS A 74 11.78 -15.60 -3.16
CA LYS A 74 12.94 -14.99 -2.51
C LYS A 74 13.35 -15.77 -1.23
N ALA A 75 12.40 -16.28 -0.46
CA ALA A 75 12.65 -17.08 0.74
C ALA A 75 13.26 -18.45 0.41
N THR A 76 12.95 -19.03 -0.76
CA THR A 76 13.58 -20.28 -1.24
C THR A 76 15.03 -20.11 -1.73
N GLY A 77 15.62 -18.92 -1.59
CA GLY A 77 17.03 -18.67 -1.92
C GLY A 77 17.29 -18.31 -3.39
N TYR A 78 16.25 -18.24 -4.22
CA TYR A 78 16.37 -17.79 -5.61
C TYR A 78 16.66 -16.28 -5.66
N ARG A 79 17.77 -15.89 -6.31
CA ARG A 79 18.13 -14.49 -6.55
C ARG A 79 17.29 -13.93 -7.70
N LEU A 80 16.07 -13.51 -7.39
CA LEU A 80 15.22 -12.81 -8.35
C LEU A 80 15.79 -11.43 -8.71
N PRO A 81 15.73 -11.02 -9.99
CA PRO A 81 16.22 -9.72 -10.43
C PRO A 81 15.46 -8.57 -9.76
N LYS A 82 16.19 -7.50 -9.40
CA LYS A 82 15.63 -6.31 -8.72
C LYS A 82 14.51 -5.62 -9.52
N TRP A 83 14.46 -5.80 -10.84
CA TRP A 83 13.39 -5.24 -11.67
C TRP A 83 12.02 -5.81 -11.28
N LEU A 84 11.93 -7.10 -10.92
CA LEU A 84 10.66 -7.73 -10.56
C LEU A 84 10.08 -7.12 -9.29
N ALA A 85 10.93 -6.87 -8.28
CA ALA A 85 10.51 -6.14 -7.08
C ALA A 85 10.00 -4.74 -7.45
N MET A 86 10.71 -4.03 -8.33
CA MET A 86 10.32 -2.71 -8.79
C MET A 86 8.97 -2.72 -9.51
N MET A 87 8.75 -3.66 -10.44
CA MET A 87 7.46 -3.81 -11.14
C MET A 87 6.30 -4.06 -10.17
N ILE A 88 6.48 -4.97 -9.21
CA ILE A 88 5.44 -5.28 -8.22
C ILE A 88 5.12 -4.05 -7.38
N THR A 89 6.13 -3.34 -6.89
CA THR A 89 5.90 -2.11 -6.12
C THR A 89 5.27 -0.99 -6.96
N SER A 90 5.60 -0.91 -8.25
CA SER A 90 4.98 0.05 -9.17
C SER A 90 3.51 -0.29 -9.44
N LEU A 91 3.16 -1.58 -9.55
CA LEU A 91 1.78 -2.04 -9.69
C LEU A 91 0.96 -1.78 -8.42
N GLN A 92 1.54 -1.99 -7.23
CA GLN A 92 0.89 -1.65 -5.96
C GLN A 92 0.67 -0.15 -5.82
N LEU A 93 1.64 0.66 -6.23
CA LEU A 93 1.53 2.12 -6.22
C LEU A 93 0.45 2.60 -7.19
N SER A 94 0.42 2.07 -8.42
CA SER A 94 -0.59 2.46 -9.42
C SER A 94 -2.00 2.08 -8.97
N GLN A 95 -2.18 0.91 -8.35
CA GLN A 95 -3.45 0.51 -7.75
C GLN A 95 -3.93 1.52 -6.69
N MET A 96 -3.01 2.04 -5.86
CA MET A 96 -3.35 3.03 -4.84
C MET A 96 -3.78 4.38 -5.46
N PHE A 97 -3.09 4.83 -6.52
CA PHE A 97 -3.46 6.05 -7.24
C PHE A 97 -4.81 5.93 -7.94
N VAL A 98 -5.05 4.82 -8.65
CA VAL A 98 -6.33 4.55 -9.31
C VAL A 98 -7.46 4.48 -8.28
N GLY A 99 -7.24 3.80 -7.14
CA GLY A 99 -8.20 3.75 -6.04
C GLY A 99 -8.52 5.13 -5.46
N THR A 100 -7.51 5.98 -5.27
CA THR A 100 -7.69 7.36 -4.80
C THR A 100 -8.47 8.20 -5.81
N PHE A 101 -8.14 8.09 -7.09
CA PHE A 101 -8.82 8.82 -8.16
C PHE A 101 -10.30 8.43 -8.25
N LEU A 102 -10.60 7.12 -8.21
CA LEU A 102 -11.97 6.62 -8.19
C LEU A 102 -12.73 7.08 -6.94
N ALA A 103 -12.12 7.04 -5.76
CA ALA A 103 -12.73 7.53 -4.53
C ALA A 103 -13.08 9.02 -4.61
N MET A 104 -12.19 9.83 -5.18
CA MET A 104 -12.43 11.27 -5.40
C MET A 104 -13.55 11.53 -6.41
N ILE A 105 -13.62 10.77 -7.50
CA ILE A 105 -14.71 10.86 -8.47
C ILE A 105 -16.06 10.52 -7.81
N ILE A 106 -16.11 9.42 -7.07
CA ILE A 106 -17.35 9.00 -6.41
C ILE A 106 -17.79 10.05 -5.37
N TYR A 107 -16.84 10.60 -4.60
CA TYR A 107 -17.10 11.71 -3.69
C TYR A 107 -17.69 12.93 -4.41
N TYR A 108 -17.13 13.32 -5.55
CA TYR A 108 -17.66 14.41 -6.37
C TYR A 108 -19.10 14.15 -6.84
N TYR A 109 -19.39 12.96 -7.38
CA TYR A 109 -20.74 12.62 -7.86
C TYR A 109 -21.79 12.57 -6.74
N ILE A 110 -21.42 12.13 -5.54
CA ILE A 110 -22.35 12.06 -4.40
C ILE A 110 -22.61 13.45 -3.82
N TYR A 111 -21.57 14.25 -3.57
CA TYR A 111 -21.70 15.51 -2.85
C TYR A 111 -22.02 16.72 -3.74
N ILE A 112 -21.46 16.78 -4.95
CA ILE A 112 -21.67 17.91 -5.87
C ILE A 112 -22.85 17.62 -6.80
N ALA A 113 -22.90 16.44 -7.42
CA ALA A 113 -23.99 16.08 -8.34
C ALA A 113 -25.25 15.56 -7.63
N LYS A 114 -25.23 15.44 -6.28
CA LYS A 114 -26.36 15.06 -5.41
C LYS A 114 -27.11 13.79 -5.85
N ILE A 115 -26.40 12.83 -6.44
CA ILE A 115 -26.98 11.55 -6.80
C ILE A 115 -27.23 10.77 -5.50
N LYS A 116 -28.50 10.40 -5.25
CA LYS A 116 -28.86 9.59 -4.08
C LYS A 116 -28.30 8.18 -4.24
N CYS A 117 -27.19 7.92 -3.57
CA CYS A 117 -26.64 6.57 -3.43
C CYS A 117 -26.94 6.06 -2.02
N HIS A 118 -27.33 4.79 -1.88
CA HIS A 118 -27.58 4.11 -0.62
C HIS A 118 -26.25 3.72 0.07
N ILE A 119 -25.32 4.67 0.16
CA ILE A 119 -24.02 4.51 0.81
C ILE A 119 -23.98 5.54 1.93
N SER A 120 -23.61 5.11 3.14
CA SER A 120 -23.50 6.00 4.29
C SER A 120 -22.46 7.08 4.03
N SER A 121 -22.81 8.32 4.36
CA SER A 121 -21.90 9.48 4.26
C SER A 121 -20.63 9.30 5.08
N LEU A 122 -20.73 8.54 6.19
CA LEU A 122 -19.62 8.19 7.07
C LEU A 122 -18.62 7.28 6.37
N ASN A 123 -19.08 6.23 5.70
CA ASN A 123 -18.20 5.31 4.97
C ASN A 123 -17.48 6.01 3.81
N MET A 124 -18.17 6.89 3.08
CA MET A 124 -17.52 7.67 2.01
C MET A 124 -16.42 8.59 2.54
N THR A 125 -16.66 9.26 3.67
CA THR A 125 -15.66 10.15 4.27
C THR A 125 -14.44 9.36 4.77
N ILE A 126 -14.65 8.23 5.44
CA ILE A 126 -13.56 7.34 5.89
C ILE A 126 -12.77 6.79 4.70
N THR A 127 -13.45 6.37 3.63
CA THR A 127 -12.83 5.85 2.41
C THR A 127 -11.89 6.89 1.79
N THR A 128 -12.38 8.11 1.59
CA THR A 128 -11.60 9.19 0.97
C THR A 128 -10.38 9.55 1.82
N ILE A 129 -10.54 9.69 3.14
CA ILE A 129 -9.41 9.98 4.05
C ILE A 129 -8.37 8.85 4.00
N MET A 130 -8.83 7.60 4.03
CA MET A 130 -7.95 6.42 3.95
C MET A 130 -7.15 6.42 2.65
N TYR A 131 -7.78 6.54 1.49
CA TYR A 131 -7.08 6.50 0.20
C TYR A 131 -6.09 7.66 0.03
N VAL A 132 -6.47 8.88 0.43
CA VAL A 132 -5.56 10.04 0.38
C VAL A 132 -4.35 9.81 1.28
N SER A 133 -4.56 9.29 2.50
CA SER A 133 -3.46 8.98 3.41
C SER A 133 -2.49 7.97 2.80
N TYR A 134 -3.01 6.93 2.15
CA TYR A 134 -2.19 5.90 1.52
C TYR A 134 -1.43 6.41 0.30
N ALA A 135 -2.07 7.20 -0.56
CA ALA A 135 -1.40 7.79 -1.72
C ALA A 135 -0.16 8.61 -1.32
N ILE A 136 -0.26 9.42 -0.26
CA ILE A 136 0.87 10.20 0.26
C ILE A 136 1.96 9.28 0.80
N LEU A 137 1.57 8.30 1.63
CA LEU A 137 2.52 7.42 2.32
C LEU A 137 3.27 6.50 1.35
N PHE A 138 2.58 5.96 0.35
CA PHE A 138 3.16 5.18 -0.73
C PHE A 138 4.02 6.02 -1.68
N SER A 139 3.61 7.25 -2.00
CA SER A 139 4.44 8.16 -2.81
C SER A 139 5.76 8.47 -2.11
N ARG A 140 5.71 8.75 -0.79
CA ARG A 140 6.92 8.95 0.02
C ARG A 140 7.80 7.71 0.04
N PHE A 141 7.22 6.52 0.19
CA PHE A 141 7.96 5.26 0.15
C PHE A 141 8.63 5.02 -1.21
N PHE A 142 7.90 5.24 -2.32
CA PHE A 142 8.43 5.04 -3.67
C PHE A 142 9.57 6.01 -3.96
N ILE A 143 9.39 7.30 -3.62
CA ILE A 143 10.45 8.29 -3.74
C ILE A 143 11.64 7.85 -2.89
N GLN A 144 11.45 7.45 -1.64
CA GLN A 144 12.55 7.04 -0.76
C GLN A 144 13.28 5.77 -1.22
N ALA A 145 12.56 4.80 -1.78
CA ALA A 145 13.11 3.50 -2.17
C ALA A 145 13.78 3.50 -3.55
N TYR A 146 13.28 4.31 -4.49
CA TYR A 146 13.69 4.25 -5.90
C TYR A 146 14.26 5.56 -6.45
N LEU A 147 13.81 6.72 -5.98
CA LEU A 147 14.24 8.03 -6.48
C LEU A 147 15.14 8.80 -5.51
N SER A 148 15.19 8.41 -4.24
CA SER A 148 15.94 9.12 -3.22
C SER A 148 17.39 8.78 -3.38
N ASP A 149 18.10 9.82 -3.78
CA ASP A 149 19.48 9.80 -4.18
C ASP A 149 20.45 9.67 -3.00
N LYS A 150 20.09 8.87 -1.98
CA LYS A 150 21.03 8.48 -0.92
C LYS A 150 22.25 7.75 -1.49
N SER A 151 22.18 7.24 -2.72
CA SER A 151 23.34 6.76 -3.47
C SER A 151 24.24 7.93 -3.91
N VAL A 152 23.74 8.95 -4.62
CA VAL A 152 24.59 10.08 -5.07
C VAL A 152 25.04 10.98 -3.92
N LYS A 153 24.19 11.27 -2.92
CA LYS A 153 24.61 12.08 -1.76
C LYS A 153 25.73 11.43 -0.94
N ASN A 154 25.80 10.10 -0.86
CA ASN A 154 26.91 9.41 -0.20
C ASN A 154 28.17 9.33 -1.07
N ILE A 155 28.01 9.33 -2.39
CA ILE A 155 29.13 9.40 -3.36
C ILE A 155 29.73 10.81 -3.36
N GLU A 156 28.93 11.88 -3.44
CA GLU A 156 29.41 13.27 -3.31
C GLU A 156 30.12 13.50 -1.97
N LYS A 157 29.54 13.04 -0.84
CA LYS A 157 30.20 13.17 0.48
C LYS A 157 31.52 12.41 0.57
N LYS A 158 31.65 11.24 -0.09
CA LYS A 158 32.92 10.50 -0.14
C LYS A 158 33.95 11.19 -1.03
N THR A 159 33.53 11.72 -2.18
CA THR A 159 34.42 12.42 -3.12
C THR A 159 34.95 13.73 -2.50
N ASP A 160 34.13 14.42 -1.73
CA ASP A 160 34.48 15.70 -1.07
C ASP A 160 35.36 15.53 0.19
N VAL A 161 35.31 14.35 0.84
CA VAL A 161 36.25 13.98 1.92
C VAL A 161 37.60 13.53 1.35
N ASN A 162 37.60 12.77 0.25
CA ASN A 162 38.82 12.26 -0.37
C ASN A 162 39.62 13.36 -1.10
N SER A 163 38.96 14.41 -1.57
CA SER A 163 39.61 15.61 -2.12
C SER A 163 40.34 16.42 -1.05
N LYS A 164 39.74 16.57 0.15
CA LYS A 164 40.37 17.27 1.29
C LYS A 164 41.57 16.55 1.87
N LEU A 165 41.57 15.22 1.88
CA LEU A 165 42.70 14.39 2.35
C LEU A 165 43.91 14.39 1.41
N LYS A 166 43.74 14.73 0.12
CA LYS A 166 44.84 14.86 -0.85
C LYS A 166 45.48 16.25 -0.89
N ALA A 167 44.89 17.23 -0.20
CA ALA A 167 45.35 18.62 -0.18
C ALA A 167 46.18 18.98 1.07
N THR A 168 46.41 18.02 1.96
CA THR A 168 47.30 18.07 3.14
C THR A 168 48.42 17.06 2.98
#